data_AF-A0A963M5Q8-F1
#
_entry.id   AF-A0A963M5Q8-F1
#
_cell.length_a   1.000
_cell.length_b   1.000
_cell.length_c   1.000
_cell.angle_alpha   90.00
_cell.angle_beta   90.00
_cell.angle_gamma   90.00
#
_symmetry.space_group_name_H-M   'P 1'
#
loop_
_entity.id
_entity.type
_entity.pdbx_description
1 polymer ?
#
loop_
_entity_poly.entity_id
_entity_poly.type
_entity_poly.pdbx_seq_one_letter_code
_entity_poly.pdbx_strand_id
1 'polypeptide(L)'
;NVDITKEPIPVVPTIHYQMGGIPTNIHGQVVEHVDGQERVVNGLYAVGECSCVSVHGANRLGTNSLLDLLVFGRAAGNHIVDYHKQTALQDLPADAADFSLARLNKLETAADGEYSQNVANDIRNTMQSHAGVFRTQASMDEGVSKIAELRQRAGNIGLKDKSMVFNTARIEALEVENLIEAAQATMVSAAARRECRGAHTVVDYERPADDPVAPLGRDDANWMKHTLWHRESNSLSYKPVRTKPLTVETVPPKVRTF
;
A
#
# COMPACT_ATOMS: atom_id res chain seq x y z
N ASN A 1 -6.31 1.14 -33.66
CA ASN A 1 -7.60 1.78 -33.34
C ASN A 1 -8.71 0.80 -33.64
N VAL A 2 -9.61 0.58 -32.69
CA VAL A 2 -10.72 -0.40 -32.75
C VAL A 2 -12.05 0.35 -32.88
N ASP A 3 -12.94 -0.09 -33.77
CA ASP A 3 -14.33 0.39 -33.84
C ASP A 3 -15.19 -0.51 -32.94
N ILE A 4 -15.61 0.00 -31.78
CA ILE A 4 -16.36 -0.76 -30.77
C ILE A 4 -17.73 -1.25 -31.25
N THR A 5 -18.24 -0.72 -32.38
CA THR A 5 -19.49 -1.19 -32.99
C THR A 5 -19.28 -2.38 -33.94
N LYS A 6 -18.02 -2.68 -34.28
CA LYS A 6 -17.64 -3.72 -35.27
C LYS A 6 -16.72 -4.80 -34.70
N GLU A 7 -15.81 -4.44 -33.80
CA GLU A 7 -14.73 -5.31 -33.33
C GLU A 7 -14.55 -5.21 -31.81
N PRO A 8 -14.20 -6.31 -31.12
CA PRO A 8 -13.94 -6.29 -29.69
C PRO A 8 -12.64 -5.54 -29.35
N ILE A 9 -12.62 -4.89 -28.19
CA ILE A 9 -11.40 -4.25 -27.66
C ILE A 9 -10.47 -5.34 -27.11
N PRO A 10 -9.18 -5.37 -27.49
CA PRO A 10 -8.21 -6.26 -26.87
C PRO A 10 -7.93 -5.80 -25.44
N VAL A 11 -8.25 -6.65 -24.46
CA VAL A 11 -8.10 -6.36 -23.03
C VAL A 11 -7.25 -7.44 -22.34
N VAL A 12 -6.54 -7.04 -21.30
CA VAL A 12 -5.71 -7.91 -20.46
C VAL A 12 -5.78 -7.40 -19.01
N PRO A 13 -5.63 -8.26 -17.99
CA PRO A 13 -5.50 -7.79 -16.61
C PRO A 13 -4.34 -6.79 -16.46
N THR A 14 -4.62 -5.65 -15.83
CA THR A 14 -3.65 -4.57 -15.61
C THR A 14 -3.74 -4.12 -14.16
N ILE A 15 -2.60 -3.81 -13.53
CA ILE A 15 -2.59 -3.20 -12.20
C ILE A 15 -3.47 -1.94 -12.21
N HIS A 16 -4.33 -1.80 -11.20
CA HIS A 16 -5.39 -0.80 -11.25
C HIS A 16 -5.57 -0.05 -9.93
N TYR A 17 -5.58 -0.76 -8.79
CA TYR A 17 -5.93 -0.18 -7.50
C TYR A 17 -5.17 -0.84 -6.36
N GLN A 18 -4.78 -0.06 -5.36
CA GLN A 18 -4.16 -0.53 -4.13
C GLN A 18 -5.19 -0.70 -3.01
N MET A 19 -5.47 -1.95 -2.61
CA MET A 19 -6.34 -2.21 -1.45
C MET A 19 -5.66 -1.93 -0.10
N GLY A 20 -4.32 -2.00 -0.07
CA GLY A 20 -3.52 -1.61 1.09
C GLY A 20 -3.36 -0.09 1.18
N GLY A 21 -2.71 0.38 2.24
CA GLY A 21 -2.52 1.80 2.47
C GLY A 21 -2.24 2.10 3.94
N ILE A 22 -2.27 3.38 4.28
CA ILE A 22 -2.10 3.89 5.64
C ILE A 22 -3.28 3.41 6.50
N PRO A 23 -3.06 2.62 7.56
CA PRO A 23 -4.14 2.12 8.39
C PRO A 23 -4.90 3.26 9.07
N THR A 24 -6.23 3.23 8.97
CA THR A 24 -7.10 4.25 9.59
C THR A 24 -8.27 3.65 10.34
N ASN A 25 -8.90 4.44 11.20
CA ASN A 25 -10.23 4.14 11.74
C ASN A 25 -11.35 4.71 10.83
N ILE A 26 -12.61 4.51 11.22
CA ILE A 26 -13.77 4.97 10.42
C ILE A 26 -13.90 6.50 10.32
N HIS A 27 -13.16 7.25 11.14
CA HIS A 27 -13.09 8.71 11.11
C HIS A 27 -11.90 9.21 10.26
N GLY A 28 -11.19 8.31 9.57
CA GLY A 28 -10.03 8.65 8.74
C GLY A 28 -8.76 8.96 9.55
N GLN A 29 -8.79 8.87 10.88
CA GLN A 29 -7.59 9.06 11.70
C GLN A 29 -6.62 7.91 11.45
N VAL A 30 -5.34 8.22 11.29
CA VAL A 30 -4.29 7.19 11.17
C VAL A 30 -4.16 6.46 12.50
N VAL A 31 -3.97 5.15 12.41
CA VAL A 31 -3.84 4.28 13.59
C VAL A 31 -2.62 3.38 13.48
N GLU A 32 -1.92 3.22 14.58
CA GLU A 32 -0.85 2.23 14.74
C GLU A 32 -1.32 1.06 15.62
N HIS A 33 -0.56 -0.03 15.60
CA HIS A 33 -0.81 -1.18 16.45
C HIS A 33 0.41 -1.46 17.33
N VAL A 34 0.31 -1.09 18.60
CA VAL A 34 1.41 -1.17 19.58
C VAL A 34 0.90 -1.96 20.78
N ASP A 35 1.68 -2.94 21.24
CA ASP A 35 1.34 -3.81 22.38
C ASP A 35 -0.03 -4.50 22.26
N GLY A 36 -0.41 -4.90 21.03
CA GLY A 36 -1.69 -5.55 20.76
C GLY A 36 -2.91 -4.61 20.80
N GLN A 37 -2.69 -3.30 20.92
CA GLN A 37 -3.75 -2.30 20.95
C GLN A 37 -3.64 -1.33 19.77
N GLU A 38 -4.79 -0.93 19.26
CA GLU A 38 -4.84 0.15 18.29
C GLU A 38 -4.71 1.50 18.99
N ARG A 39 -3.81 2.36 18.50
CA ARG A 39 -3.63 3.72 19.00
C ARG A 39 -3.77 4.71 17.86
N VAL A 40 -4.44 5.82 18.12
CA VAL A 40 -4.61 6.91 17.16
C VAL A 40 -3.33 7.75 17.11
N VAL A 41 -2.87 8.05 15.90
CA VAL A 41 -1.84 9.06 15.64
C VAL A 41 -2.52 10.42 15.58
N ASN A 42 -2.45 11.17 16.67
CA ASN A 42 -3.16 12.44 16.81
C ASN A 42 -2.72 13.45 15.75
N GLY A 43 -3.69 14.11 15.12
CA GLY A 43 -3.45 15.13 14.09
C GLY A 43 -3.17 14.59 12.69
N LEU A 44 -3.06 13.26 12.50
CA LEU A 44 -2.80 12.66 11.19
C LEU A 44 -4.02 11.87 10.67
N TYR A 45 -4.40 12.16 9.43
CA TYR A 45 -5.54 11.53 8.75
C TYR A 45 -5.13 11.00 7.38
N ALA A 46 -5.78 9.93 6.93
CA ALA A 46 -5.68 9.43 5.56
C ALA A 46 -7.06 9.00 5.06
N VAL A 47 -7.36 9.31 3.79
CA VAL A 47 -8.66 9.00 3.17
C VAL A 47 -8.46 8.60 1.72
N GLY A 48 -9.37 7.78 1.18
CA GLY A 48 -9.29 7.29 -0.19
C GLY A 48 -8.25 6.21 -0.39
N GLU A 49 -7.73 6.09 -1.63
CA GLU A 49 -6.87 4.98 -2.03
C GLU A 49 -5.53 4.89 -1.28
N CYS A 50 -5.04 6.00 -0.71
CA CYS A 50 -3.85 5.94 0.14
C CYS A 50 -4.11 5.34 1.53
N SER A 51 -5.38 5.12 1.90
CA SER A 51 -5.80 4.65 3.22
C SER A 51 -6.24 3.19 3.21
N CYS A 52 -6.17 2.58 4.38
CA CYS A 52 -6.63 1.22 4.65
C CYS A 52 -7.50 1.23 5.91
N VAL A 53 -8.76 1.65 5.75
CA VAL A 53 -9.76 1.71 6.84
C VAL A 53 -9.99 0.36 7.55
N SER A 54 -10.13 -0.81 6.92
CA SER A 54 -10.22 -1.15 5.50
C SER A 54 -11.65 -1.59 5.14
N VAL A 55 -12.22 -0.99 4.09
CA VAL A 55 -13.52 -1.39 3.53
C VAL A 55 -13.41 -2.28 2.29
N HIS A 56 -12.18 -2.49 1.79
CA HIS A 56 -11.93 -3.23 0.55
C HIS A 56 -11.28 -4.61 0.79
N GLY A 57 -10.70 -4.82 1.97
CA GLY A 57 -10.06 -6.08 2.34
C GLY A 57 -9.06 -6.56 1.27
N ALA A 58 -9.19 -7.82 0.85
CA ALA A 58 -8.30 -8.42 -0.15
C ALA A 58 -8.78 -8.26 -1.61
N ASN A 59 -9.97 -7.68 -1.84
CA ASN A 59 -10.52 -7.49 -3.18
C ASN A 59 -11.61 -6.41 -3.14
N ARG A 60 -11.32 -5.24 -3.72
CA ARG A 60 -12.30 -4.16 -3.87
C ARG A 60 -13.40 -4.55 -4.87
N LEU A 61 -14.65 -4.17 -4.58
CA LEU A 61 -15.74 -4.22 -5.56
C LEU A 61 -15.69 -2.99 -6.48
N GLY A 62 -16.05 -3.18 -7.76
CA GLY A 62 -16.20 -2.07 -8.71
C GLY A 62 -17.08 -0.95 -8.14
N THR A 63 -16.84 0.29 -8.54
CA THR A 63 -17.53 1.53 -8.10
C THR A 63 -17.41 1.92 -6.61
N ASN A 64 -16.94 1.04 -5.71
CA ASN A 64 -16.81 1.37 -4.29
C ASN A 64 -15.69 2.38 -3.94
N SER A 65 -14.72 2.64 -4.83
CA SER A 65 -13.64 3.60 -4.56
C SER A 65 -14.16 5.04 -4.49
N LEU A 66 -15.00 5.46 -5.43
CA LEU A 66 -15.58 6.81 -5.40
C LEU A 66 -16.49 7.02 -4.18
N LEU A 67 -17.18 5.96 -3.74
CA LEU A 67 -17.95 5.97 -2.51
C LEU A 67 -17.05 6.15 -1.27
N ASP A 68 -15.94 5.42 -1.20
CA ASP A 68 -14.91 5.56 -0.16
C ASP A 68 -14.41 7.02 -0.06
N LEU A 69 -14.02 7.63 -1.18
CA LEU A 69 -13.55 9.03 -1.22
C LEU A 69 -14.54 9.99 -0.56
N LEU A 70 -15.82 9.91 -0.94
CA LEU A 70 -16.84 10.82 -0.44
C LEU A 70 -17.20 10.56 1.02
N VAL A 71 -17.35 9.29 1.40
CA VAL A 71 -17.78 8.90 2.75
C VAL A 71 -16.68 9.19 3.76
N PHE A 72 -15.46 8.70 3.54
CA PHE A 72 -14.38 8.85 4.50
C PHE A 72 -13.76 10.25 4.47
N GLY A 73 -13.75 10.91 3.31
CA GLY A 73 -13.41 12.33 3.22
C GLY A 73 -14.32 13.21 4.08
N ARG A 74 -15.65 12.99 4.01
CA ARG A 74 -16.62 13.68 4.87
C ARG A 74 -16.48 13.29 6.34
N ALA A 75 -16.27 12.00 6.64
CA ALA A 75 -16.11 11.52 8.01
C ALA A 75 -14.89 12.16 8.70
N ALA A 76 -13.75 12.24 7.99
CA ALA A 76 -12.56 12.92 8.48
C ALA A 76 -12.80 14.42 8.67
N GLY A 77 -13.43 15.09 7.70
CA GLY A 77 -13.76 16.52 7.82
C GLY A 77 -14.63 16.84 9.05
N ASN A 78 -15.70 16.06 9.27
CA ASN A 78 -16.55 16.22 10.45
C ASN A 78 -15.76 15.99 11.75
N HIS A 79 -14.95 14.94 11.81
CA HIS A 79 -14.14 14.63 12.98
C HIS A 79 -13.12 15.74 13.28
N ILE A 80 -12.43 16.27 12.27
CA ILE A 80 -11.46 17.37 12.41
C ILE A 80 -12.14 18.62 13.00
N VAL A 81 -13.33 18.98 12.51
CA VAL A 81 -14.09 20.13 13.01
C VAL A 81 -14.45 19.98 14.48
N ASP A 82 -14.85 18.79 14.92
CA ASP A 82 -15.21 18.55 16.32
C ASP A 82 -13.99 18.42 17.24
N TYR A 83 -12.92 17.79 16.75
CA TYR A 83 -11.65 17.68 17.47
C TYR A 83 -11.02 19.06 17.71
N HIS A 84 -10.99 19.93 16.68
CA HIS A 84 -10.37 21.25 16.76
C HIS A 84 -11.01 22.14 17.85
N LYS A 85 -12.32 22.02 18.11
CA LYS A 85 -13.01 22.75 19.18
C LYS A 85 -12.50 22.37 20.58
N GLN A 86 -11.86 21.22 20.72
CA GLN A 86 -11.44 20.63 21.99
C GLN A 86 -9.92 20.67 22.19
N THR A 87 -9.15 21.14 21.20
CA THR A 87 -7.68 21.10 21.23
C THR A 87 -7.05 22.43 20.85
N ALA A 88 -6.06 22.86 21.63
CA ALA A 88 -5.23 24.02 21.30
C ALA A 88 -4.19 23.69 20.22
N LEU A 89 -3.76 24.72 19.48
CA LEU A 89 -2.61 24.61 18.58
C LEU A 89 -1.34 24.33 19.40
N GLN A 90 -0.51 23.42 18.88
CA GLN A 90 0.81 23.14 19.45
C GLN A 90 1.88 23.86 18.64
N ASP A 91 2.93 24.31 19.32
CA ASP A 91 4.11 24.83 18.65
C ASP A 91 4.80 23.71 17.87
N LEU A 92 5.37 24.07 16.72
CA LEU A 92 6.17 23.13 15.94
C LEU A 92 7.52 22.90 16.64
N PRO A 93 8.05 21.66 16.61
CA PRO A 93 9.44 21.40 16.97
C PRO A 93 10.40 22.28 16.15
N ALA A 94 11.54 22.66 16.74
CA ALA A 94 12.52 23.52 16.07
C ALA A 94 13.11 22.89 14.79
N ASP A 95 13.11 21.56 14.72
CA ASP A 95 13.63 20.71 13.64
C ASP A 95 12.52 20.17 12.71
N ALA A 96 11.30 20.71 12.77
CA ALA A 96 10.14 20.16 12.05
C ALA A 96 10.32 20.01 10.52
N ALA A 97 11.23 20.77 9.92
CA ALA A 97 11.52 20.72 8.48
C ALA A 97 12.78 19.92 8.12
N ASP A 98 13.62 19.57 9.10
CA ASP A 98 15.00 19.12 8.86
C ASP A 98 15.03 17.81 8.06
N PHE A 99 14.14 16.86 8.36
CA PHE A 99 14.04 15.60 7.61
C PHE A 99 13.70 15.83 6.13
N SER A 100 12.70 16.66 5.85
CA SER A 100 12.25 16.94 4.48
C SER A 100 13.31 17.73 3.70
N LEU A 101 13.95 18.70 4.35
CA LEU A 101 15.05 19.47 3.75
C LEU A 101 16.29 18.61 3.51
N ALA A 102 16.61 17.68 4.41
CA ALA A 102 17.73 16.75 4.21
C ALA A 102 17.55 15.88 2.95
N ARG A 103 16.33 15.39 2.70
CA ARG A 103 16.01 14.64 1.47
C ARG A 103 16.21 15.48 0.21
N LEU A 104 15.73 16.72 0.23
CA LEU A 104 15.91 17.67 -0.88
C LEU A 104 17.40 18.00 -1.11
N ASN A 105 18.11 18.36 -0.03
CA ASN A 105 19.51 18.76 -0.06
C ASN A 105 20.43 17.63 -0.57
N LYS A 106 20.09 16.37 -0.29
CA LYS A 106 20.81 15.22 -0.85
C LYS A 106 20.79 15.23 -2.38
N LEU A 107 19.64 15.55 -3.00
CA LEU A 107 19.53 15.67 -4.46
C LEU A 107 20.24 16.92 -4.98
N GLU A 108 20.28 18.02 -4.22
CA GLU A 108 21.04 19.21 -4.60
C GLU A 108 22.54 18.94 -4.71
N THR A 109 23.10 18.17 -3.77
CA THR A 109 24.54 17.87 -3.76
C THR A 109 24.94 16.65 -4.61
N ALA A 110 24.00 15.74 -4.91
CA ALA A 110 24.26 14.57 -5.75
C ALA A 110 24.30 14.96 -7.25
N ALA A 111 25.48 15.35 -7.75
CA ALA A 111 25.70 15.63 -9.18
C ALA A 111 25.89 14.34 -10.00
N ASP A 112 26.46 13.31 -9.36
CA ASP A 112 26.68 11.97 -9.91
C ASP A 112 25.71 10.97 -9.29
N GLY A 113 25.50 9.83 -9.95
CA GLY A 113 24.58 8.77 -9.49
C GLY A 113 23.76 8.21 -10.63
N GLU A 114 22.81 7.32 -10.30
CA GLU A 114 21.92 6.72 -11.27
C GLU A 114 20.81 7.70 -11.70
N TYR A 115 20.38 7.60 -12.96
CA TYR A 115 19.23 8.34 -13.46
C TYR A 115 17.94 7.76 -12.89
N SER A 116 17.08 8.61 -12.31
CA SER A 116 15.86 8.20 -11.59
C SER A 116 14.95 7.28 -12.42
N GLN A 117 14.70 7.58 -13.69
CA GLN A 117 13.79 6.77 -14.51
C GLN A 117 14.35 5.38 -14.85
N ASN A 118 15.67 5.18 -14.84
CA ASN A 118 16.23 3.84 -15.00
C ASN A 118 15.88 2.97 -13.79
N VAL A 119 16.07 3.51 -12.57
CA VAL A 119 15.68 2.84 -11.33
C VAL A 119 14.16 2.61 -11.29
N ALA A 120 13.36 3.60 -11.69
CA ALA A 120 11.91 3.48 -11.76
C ALA A 120 11.46 2.34 -12.69
N ASN A 121 12.06 2.24 -13.87
CA ASN A 121 11.77 1.17 -14.83
C ASN A 121 12.14 -0.20 -14.29
N ASP A 122 13.29 -0.32 -13.61
CA ASP A 122 13.70 -1.59 -13.01
C ASP A 122 12.76 -2.01 -11.86
N ILE A 123 12.27 -1.06 -11.06
CA ILE A 123 11.22 -1.32 -10.07
C ILE A 123 9.95 -1.84 -10.76
N ARG A 124 9.47 -1.16 -11.80
CA ARG A 124 8.27 -1.58 -12.55
C ARG A 124 8.42 -2.98 -13.13
N ASN A 125 9.55 -3.27 -13.77
CA ASN A 125 9.84 -4.57 -14.38
C ASN A 125 9.92 -5.69 -13.32
N THR A 126 10.54 -5.40 -12.17
CA THR A 126 10.65 -6.34 -11.05
C THR A 126 9.27 -6.65 -10.47
N MET A 127 8.47 -5.63 -10.18
CA MET A 127 7.11 -5.81 -9.66
C MET A 127 6.21 -6.55 -10.66
N GLN A 128 6.31 -6.22 -11.96
CA GLN A 128 5.52 -6.88 -13.00
C GLN A 128 5.85 -8.38 -13.12
N SER A 129 7.12 -8.76 -12.92
CA SER A 129 7.59 -10.15 -13.05
C SER A 129 7.34 -10.98 -11.79
N HIS A 130 7.43 -10.36 -10.60
CA HIS A 130 7.43 -11.08 -9.32
C HIS A 130 6.16 -10.83 -8.47
N ALA A 131 5.31 -9.87 -8.84
CA ALA A 131 4.05 -9.55 -8.17
C ALA A 131 2.85 -9.53 -9.14
N GLY A 132 2.90 -10.33 -10.21
CA GLY A 132 1.81 -10.52 -11.15
C GLY A 132 0.53 -11.11 -10.52
N VAL A 133 -0.45 -11.43 -11.37
CA VAL A 133 -1.76 -11.99 -10.94
C VAL A 133 -1.58 -13.30 -10.19
N PHE A 134 -0.83 -14.23 -10.78
CA PHE A 134 -0.45 -15.50 -10.16
C PHE A 134 1.01 -15.45 -9.74
N ARG A 135 1.30 -16.03 -8.58
CA ARG A 135 2.62 -15.99 -7.96
C ARG A 135 3.03 -17.39 -7.53
N THR A 136 4.33 -17.60 -7.41
CA THR A 136 4.91 -18.71 -6.65
C THR A 136 5.74 -18.12 -5.52
N GLN A 137 5.92 -18.86 -4.44
CA GLN A 137 6.74 -18.42 -3.31
C GLN A 137 8.17 -18.13 -3.78
N ALA A 138 8.74 -19.00 -4.61
CA ALA A 138 10.08 -18.81 -5.17
C ALA A 138 10.21 -17.50 -5.97
N SER A 139 9.23 -17.17 -6.81
CA SER A 139 9.24 -15.92 -7.58
C SER A 139 9.10 -14.69 -6.66
N MET A 140 8.27 -14.77 -5.61
CA MET A 140 8.13 -13.67 -4.66
C MET A 140 9.40 -13.46 -3.83
N ASP A 141 10.07 -14.54 -3.39
CA ASP A 141 11.32 -14.47 -2.63
C ASP A 141 12.45 -13.84 -3.46
N GLU A 142 12.53 -14.19 -4.76
CA GLU A 142 13.44 -13.53 -5.70
C GLU A 142 13.10 -12.04 -5.85
N GLY A 143 11.82 -11.70 -5.99
CA GLY A 143 11.38 -10.31 -6.09
C GLY A 143 11.68 -9.48 -4.83
N VAL A 144 11.56 -10.07 -3.62
CA VAL A 144 11.96 -9.42 -2.36
C VAL A 144 13.45 -9.05 -2.39
N SER A 145 14.29 -9.99 -2.84
CA SER A 145 15.74 -9.78 -2.94
C SER A 145 16.08 -8.67 -3.94
N LYS A 146 15.50 -8.71 -5.14
CA LYS A 146 15.69 -7.67 -6.17
C LYS A 146 15.21 -6.29 -5.74
N ILE A 147 14.07 -6.20 -5.06
CA ILE A 147 13.57 -4.91 -4.54
C ILE A 147 14.50 -4.38 -3.45
N ALA A 148 15.09 -5.23 -2.61
CA ALA A 148 16.08 -4.80 -1.61
C ALA A 148 17.35 -4.23 -2.27
N GLU A 149 17.81 -4.82 -3.38
CA GLU A 149 18.91 -4.27 -4.19
C GLU A 149 18.53 -2.92 -4.83
N LEU A 150 17.34 -2.83 -5.42
CA LEU A 150 16.83 -1.59 -6.01
C LEU A 150 16.64 -0.47 -4.99
N ARG A 151 16.35 -0.81 -3.73
CA ARG A 151 16.31 0.15 -2.62
C ARG A 151 17.65 0.83 -2.37
N GLN A 152 18.76 0.09 -2.49
CA GLN A 152 20.09 0.69 -2.39
C GLN A 152 20.37 1.61 -3.59
N ARG A 153 19.97 1.19 -4.80
CA ARG A 153 20.11 1.99 -6.03
C ARG A 153 19.30 3.28 -6.01
N ALA A 154 18.05 3.23 -5.52
CA ALA A 154 17.22 4.41 -5.31
C ALA A 154 17.88 5.42 -4.34
N GLY A 155 18.63 4.92 -3.35
CA GLY A 155 19.46 5.73 -2.46
C GLY A 155 20.64 6.43 -3.13
N ASN A 156 21.02 6.03 -4.36
CA ASN A 156 22.18 6.54 -5.10
C ASN A 156 21.78 7.27 -6.40
N ILE A 157 20.57 7.84 -6.44
CA ILE A 157 20.10 8.67 -7.55
C ILE A 157 20.86 10.00 -7.55
N GLY A 158 21.32 10.40 -8.74
CA GLY A 158 21.95 11.70 -8.98
C GLY A 158 21.06 12.59 -9.83
N LEU A 159 21.21 13.91 -9.67
CA LEU A 159 20.42 14.91 -10.40
C LEU A 159 21.34 15.87 -11.16
N LYS A 160 21.29 15.85 -12.50
CA LYS A 160 22.09 16.76 -13.35
C LYS A 160 21.48 18.15 -13.47
N ASP A 161 20.16 18.23 -13.63
CA ASP A 161 19.45 19.51 -13.68
C ASP A 161 19.27 20.07 -12.26
N LYS A 162 19.97 21.16 -11.94
CA LYS A 162 19.87 21.86 -10.65
C LYS A 162 18.95 23.08 -10.69
N SER A 163 18.25 23.33 -11.80
CA SER A 163 17.30 24.43 -11.90
C SER A 163 16.21 24.32 -10.82
N MET A 164 15.70 25.45 -10.32
CA MET A 164 14.73 25.46 -9.22
C MET A 164 13.27 25.49 -9.69
N VAL A 165 13.02 26.08 -10.85
CA VAL A 165 11.66 26.32 -11.34
C VAL A 165 11.24 25.19 -12.26
N PHE A 166 10.13 24.52 -11.92
CA PHE A 166 9.53 23.47 -12.74
C PHE A 166 10.50 22.32 -13.11
N ASN A 167 11.41 22.00 -12.21
CA ASN A 167 12.36 20.90 -12.42
C ASN A 167 11.69 19.57 -12.13
N THR A 168 11.15 18.94 -13.18
CA THR A 168 10.48 17.64 -13.07
C THR A 168 11.45 16.51 -12.76
N ALA A 169 12.72 16.60 -13.18
CA ALA A 169 13.72 15.59 -12.87
C ALA A 169 13.94 15.44 -11.35
N ARG A 170 13.90 16.55 -10.60
CA ARG A 170 13.93 16.54 -9.13
C ARG A 170 12.68 15.89 -8.54
N ILE A 171 11.50 16.25 -9.03
CA ILE A 171 10.22 15.70 -8.55
C ILE A 171 10.20 14.19 -8.77
N GLU A 172 10.53 13.74 -9.98
CA GLU A 172 10.58 12.33 -10.34
C GLU A 172 11.59 11.55 -9.48
N ALA A 173 12.75 12.12 -9.16
CA ALA A 173 13.71 11.49 -8.26
C ALA A 173 13.12 11.27 -6.86
N LEU A 174 12.41 12.26 -6.29
CA LEU A 174 11.71 12.13 -5.02
C LEU A 174 10.56 11.11 -5.10
N GLU A 175 9.86 11.04 -6.22
CA GLU A 175 8.81 10.05 -6.45
C GLU A 175 9.36 8.62 -6.51
N VAL A 176 10.55 8.40 -7.08
CA VAL A 176 11.21 7.08 -7.06
C VAL A 176 11.56 6.65 -5.64
N GLU A 177 12.01 7.58 -4.78
CA GLU A 177 12.20 7.29 -3.35
C GLU A 177 10.89 6.88 -2.65
N ASN A 178 9.75 7.43 -3.05
CA ASN A 178 8.46 7.02 -2.49
C ASN A 178 7.98 5.68 -3.08
N LEU A 179 8.19 5.47 -4.39
CA LEU A 179 7.79 4.26 -5.12
C LEU A 179 8.47 3.01 -4.56
N ILE A 180 9.76 3.11 -4.22
CA ILE A 180 10.52 1.97 -3.69
C ILE A 180 10.04 1.55 -2.30
N GLU A 181 9.51 2.47 -1.48
CA GLU A 181 8.89 2.16 -0.19
C GLU A 181 7.63 1.31 -0.39
N ALA A 182 6.76 1.70 -1.32
CA ALA A 182 5.54 0.95 -1.65
C ALA A 182 5.88 -0.43 -2.25
N ALA A 183 6.89 -0.50 -3.12
CA ALA A 183 7.34 -1.77 -3.72
C ALA A 183 7.90 -2.73 -2.66
N GLN A 184 8.74 -2.24 -1.74
CA GLN A 184 9.31 -3.03 -0.65
C GLN A 184 8.22 -3.56 0.28
N ALA A 185 7.31 -2.68 0.72
CA ALA A 185 6.18 -3.06 1.57
C ALA A 185 5.31 -4.15 0.91
N THR A 186 5.04 -4.00 -0.40
CA THR A 186 4.22 -4.95 -1.17
C THR A 186 4.91 -6.30 -1.31
N MET A 187 6.17 -6.34 -1.73
CA MET A 187 6.88 -7.61 -1.96
C MET A 187 7.08 -8.39 -0.67
N VAL A 188 7.53 -7.71 0.40
CA VAL A 188 7.78 -8.36 1.70
C VAL A 188 6.47 -8.88 2.28
N SER A 189 5.38 -8.09 2.19
CA SER A 189 4.06 -8.52 2.66
C SER A 189 3.50 -9.70 1.86
N ALA A 190 3.70 -9.70 0.53
CA ALA A 190 3.24 -10.78 -0.34
C ALA A 190 3.99 -12.09 -0.08
N ALA A 191 5.33 -12.04 -0.01
CA ALA A 191 6.15 -13.24 0.22
C ALA A 191 5.92 -13.86 1.61
N ALA A 192 5.56 -13.04 2.62
CA ALA A 192 5.30 -13.54 3.96
C ALA A 192 3.91 -14.21 4.10
N ARG A 193 2.93 -13.81 3.27
CA ARG A 193 1.55 -14.31 3.38
C ARG A 193 1.42 -15.66 2.67
N ARG A 194 1.35 -16.73 3.45
CA ARG A 194 1.26 -18.10 2.95
C ARG A 194 -0.17 -18.63 2.87
N GLU A 195 -1.00 -17.96 2.09
CA GLU A 195 -2.38 -18.35 1.77
C GLU A 195 -2.82 -17.76 0.42
N CYS A 196 -4.01 -18.11 -0.06
CA CYS A 196 -4.71 -17.42 -1.15
C CYS A 196 -5.93 -16.65 -0.60
N ARG A 197 -6.03 -15.35 -0.92
CA ARG A 197 -7.17 -14.52 -0.50
C ARG A 197 -7.37 -13.34 -1.45
N GLY A 198 -8.54 -13.28 -2.10
CA GLY A 198 -8.90 -12.16 -2.98
C GLY A 198 -7.92 -12.01 -4.14
N ALA A 199 -7.28 -10.85 -4.26
CA ALA A 199 -6.28 -10.55 -5.30
C ALA A 199 -4.88 -11.13 -5.03
N HIS A 200 -4.67 -11.78 -3.88
CA HIS A 200 -3.42 -12.47 -3.56
C HIS A 200 -3.59 -13.97 -3.82
N THR A 201 -3.08 -14.42 -4.96
CA THR A 201 -3.12 -15.83 -5.38
C THR A 201 -1.70 -16.35 -5.55
N VAL A 202 -1.36 -17.37 -4.77
CA VAL A 202 -0.06 -18.04 -4.82
C VAL A 202 -0.31 -19.50 -5.17
N VAL A 203 0.16 -19.93 -6.33
CA VAL A 203 -0.10 -21.26 -6.92
C VAL A 203 0.29 -22.37 -5.95
N ASP A 204 1.40 -22.18 -5.22
CA ASP A 204 1.92 -23.16 -4.25
C ASP A 204 0.96 -23.39 -3.05
N TYR A 205 0.01 -22.49 -2.80
CA TYR A 205 -0.93 -22.53 -1.68
C TYR A 205 -2.38 -22.78 -2.11
N GLU A 206 -2.63 -22.97 -3.41
CA GLU A 206 -3.95 -23.31 -3.90
C GLU A 206 -4.42 -24.67 -3.38
N ARG A 207 -5.72 -24.76 -3.08
CA ARG A 207 -6.39 -25.97 -2.60
C ARG A 207 -7.75 -26.10 -3.28
N PRO A 208 -8.32 -27.32 -3.35
CA PRO A 208 -9.68 -27.52 -3.83
C PRO A 208 -10.73 -26.69 -3.06
N ALA A 209 -11.88 -26.44 -3.70
CA ALA A 209 -12.97 -25.69 -3.09
C ALA A 209 -13.62 -26.41 -1.89
N ASP A 210 -13.48 -27.73 -1.84
CA ASP A 210 -13.97 -28.63 -0.80
C ASP A 210 -12.91 -29.02 0.23
N ASP A 211 -11.71 -28.40 0.20
CA ASP A 211 -10.71 -28.60 1.25
C ASP A 211 -11.32 -28.21 2.62
N PRO A 212 -11.27 -29.11 3.62
CA PRO A 212 -11.97 -28.92 4.89
C PRO A 212 -11.33 -27.86 5.80
N VAL A 213 -10.11 -27.42 5.50
CA VAL A 213 -9.32 -26.51 6.34
C VAL A 213 -9.15 -25.15 5.67
N ALA A 214 -8.76 -25.13 4.41
CA ALA A 214 -8.43 -23.92 3.66
C ALA A 214 -8.97 -24.01 2.22
N PRO A 215 -10.31 -23.97 2.02
CA PRO A 215 -10.91 -24.06 0.70
C PRO A 215 -10.42 -22.93 -0.20
N LEU A 216 -10.03 -23.26 -1.44
CA LEU A 216 -9.40 -22.34 -2.41
C LEU A 216 -8.09 -21.72 -1.91
N GLY A 217 -7.42 -22.36 -0.94
CA GLY A 217 -6.18 -21.86 -0.32
C GLY A 217 -6.39 -20.77 0.74
N ARG A 218 -7.65 -20.45 1.11
CA ARG A 218 -7.95 -19.40 2.09
C ARG A 218 -7.86 -19.94 3.51
N ASP A 219 -6.85 -19.50 4.26
CA ASP A 219 -6.58 -19.96 5.63
C ASP A 219 -7.08 -18.93 6.65
N ASP A 220 -8.35 -19.06 7.04
CA ASP A 220 -8.95 -18.15 8.02
C ASP A 220 -8.39 -18.35 9.45
N ALA A 221 -7.85 -19.53 9.78
CA ALA A 221 -7.31 -19.83 11.11
C ALA A 221 -6.01 -19.05 11.38
N ASN A 222 -5.12 -18.96 10.38
CA ASN A 222 -3.81 -18.33 10.56
C ASN A 222 -3.70 -16.94 9.95
N TRP A 223 -4.50 -16.63 8.93
CA TRP A 223 -4.30 -15.45 8.08
C TRP A 223 -5.48 -14.47 7.98
N MET A 224 -6.52 -14.66 8.81
CA MET A 224 -7.58 -13.65 9.03
C MET A 224 -7.07 -12.46 9.86
N LYS A 225 -6.10 -11.73 9.30
CA LYS A 225 -5.39 -10.60 9.90
C LYS A 225 -4.85 -9.66 8.83
N HIS A 226 -4.74 -8.39 9.16
CA HIS A 226 -4.05 -7.40 8.32
C HIS A 226 -2.54 -7.51 8.50
N THR A 227 -1.79 -7.34 7.41
CA THR A 227 -0.32 -7.21 7.44
C THR A 227 0.05 -5.74 7.64
N LEU A 228 0.98 -5.47 8.55
CA LEU A 228 1.55 -4.15 8.80
C LEU A 228 3.06 -4.21 8.53
N TRP A 229 3.53 -3.38 7.60
CA TRP A 229 4.96 -3.29 7.27
C TRP A 229 5.59 -2.06 7.94
N HIS A 230 6.73 -2.29 8.58
CA HIS A 230 7.48 -1.27 9.32
C HIS A 230 8.74 -0.90 8.56
N ARG A 231 8.82 0.36 8.14
CA ARG A 231 9.89 0.87 7.28
C ARG A 231 11.27 0.76 7.92
N GLU A 232 11.40 1.17 9.18
CA GLU A 232 12.71 1.29 9.85
C GLU A 232 13.44 -0.04 9.96
N SER A 233 12.70 -1.11 10.25
CA SER A 233 13.21 -2.46 10.44
C SER A 233 13.01 -3.37 9.22
N ASN A 234 12.31 -2.91 8.19
CA ASN A 234 11.79 -3.73 7.09
C ASN A 234 11.08 -5.01 7.60
N SER A 235 10.36 -4.89 8.71
CA SER A 235 9.73 -6.03 9.39
C SER A 235 8.22 -6.01 9.27
N LEU A 236 7.60 -7.15 9.56
CA LEU A 236 6.15 -7.30 9.53
C LEU A 236 5.61 -7.52 10.94
N SER A 237 4.46 -6.93 11.19
CA SER A 237 3.57 -7.30 12.28
C SER A 237 2.15 -7.51 11.73
N TYR A 238 1.23 -7.95 12.57
CA TYR A 238 -0.13 -8.24 12.16
C TYR A 238 -1.12 -7.70 13.18
N LYS A 239 -2.29 -7.26 12.69
CA LYS A 239 -3.43 -6.88 13.54
C LYS A 239 -4.69 -7.65 13.12
N PRO A 240 -5.60 -7.97 14.05
CA PRO A 240 -6.81 -8.72 13.72
C PRO A 240 -7.74 -7.91 12.79
N VAL A 241 -8.55 -8.62 12.01
CA VAL A 241 -9.68 -8.01 11.29
C VAL A 241 -10.78 -7.65 12.28
N ARG A 242 -11.40 -6.49 12.12
CA ARG A 242 -12.59 -6.11 12.87
C ARG A 242 -13.81 -6.85 12.33
N THR A 243 -14.35 -7.79 13.09
CA THR A 243 -15.46 -8.65 12.65
C THR A 243 -16.82 -8.25 13.21
N LYS A 244 -16.88 -7.33 14.18
CA LYS A 244 -18.12 -6.89 14.82
C LYS A 244 -18.62 -5.57 14.21
N PRO A 245 -19.74 -5.58 13.46
CA PRO A 245 -20.38 -4.35 13.00
C PRO A 245 -21.04 -3.59 14.16
N LEU A 246 -21.42 -2.33 13.91
CA LEU A 246 -22.06 -1.48 14.93
C LEU A 246 -23.56 -1.77 15.10
N THR A 247 -24.28 -2.03 14.00
CA THR A 247 -25.75 -2.03 13.97
C THR A 247 -26.37 -3.29 13.37
N VAL A 248 -25.56 -4.19 12.82
CA VAL A 248 -26.02 -5.40 12.14
C VAL A 248 -25.22 -6.61 12.61
N GLU A 249 -25.77 -7.81 12.40
CA GLU A 249 -25.07 -9.06 12.71
C GLU A 249 -23.80 -9.23 11.86
N THR A 250 -22.80 -9.87 12.46
CA THR A 250 -21.58 -10.26 11.75
C THR A 250 -21.93 -11.26 10.64
N VAL A 251 -21.45 -11.01 9.43
CA VAL A 251 -21.45 -12.02 8.35
C VAL A 251 -20.22 -12.91 8.54
N PRO A 252 -20.40 -14.19 8.92
CA PRO A 252 -19.27 -15.08 9.17
C PRO A 252 -18.55 -15.44 7.85
N PRO A 253 -17.23 -15.71 7.88
CA PRO A 253 -16.51 -16.22 6.73
C PRO A 253 -17.11 -17.53 6.22
N LYS A 254 -17.28 -17.62 4.90
CA LYS A 254 -17.75 -18.83 4.21
C LYS A 254 -16.98 -19.01 2.91
N VAL A 255 -17.02 -20.18 2.29
CA VAL A 255 -16.44 -20.37 0.95
C VAL A 255 -16.99 -19.31 -0.01
N ARG A 256 -16.10 -18.65 -0.77
CA ARG A 256 -16.45 -17.55 -1.68
C ARG A 256 -16.32 -18.01 -3.12
N THR A 257 -17.46 -18.29 -3.75
CA THR A 257 -17.62 -18.57 -5.18
C THR A 257 -18.65 -17.60 -5.77
N PHE A 258 -18.64 -17.39 -7.10
CA PHE A 258 -19.57 -16.50 -7.83
C PHE A 258 -20.30 -17.27 -8.90
#